data_AF-A0A160JD54-F1
#
_entry.id   AF-A0A160JD54-F1
#
_cell.length_a   1.000
_cell.length_b   1.000
_cell.length_c   1.000
_cell.angle_alpha   90.00
_cell.angle_beta   90.00
_cell.angle_gamma   90.00
#
_symmetry.space_group_name_H-M   'P 1'
#
loop_
_entity.id
_entity.type
_entity.pdbx_description
1 polymer ?
#
loop_
_entity_poly.entity_id
_entity_poly.type
_entity_poly.pdbx_seq_one_letter_code
_entity_poly.pdbx_strand_id
1 'polypeptide(L)'
;MSNDFLFASDDSAAAPLPDRAGSDAADPQSPPWLVLVADDEPEVHAVTRLALARLRFRGRPVRLLDCTSAAGAERILRETPGIAVILLDVVMETEDAGLRLVRTIREDLGNRAVRIVLRTGQPAQVPEEELVLAYEIDGYTAKTELTARRLFTSVVTALRAYAALETLELQLAERSRALEEATVRLNRLAVLDPLTGVWNRRRFLELAAAELARARRYGRPLTVFLLDLDGFKAVNDAHGDAAGDAVLRAVVKRMRAALRISDHLARSGGQEFVVLLPETDDAGAAVVAERVRAALAGSPVVVDDRAPTVAVAVTASIGIAGWLPGEPGVEQTLHRAERALHAAKQAGRNRVERAAD
;
A
#
# COMPACT_ATOMS: atom_id res chain seq x y z
N MET A 1 15.03 -55.41 48.97
CA MET A 1 13.70 -56.03 49.16
C MET A 1 12.85 -55.04 49.93
N SER A 2 11.65 -54.79 49.40
CA SER A 2 10.45 -54.24 50.05
C SER A 2 10.45 -52.76 50.49
N ASN A 3 9.78 -51.97 49.65
CA ASN A 3 8.83 -50.90 49.99
C ASN A 3 7.95 -51.25 51.21
N ASP A 4 7.59 -50.26 52.02
CA ASP A 4 6.31 -49.57 51.82
C ASP A 4 6.23 -48.27 52.64
N PHE A 5 5.89 -47.19 51.94
CA PHE A 5 5.80 -45.83 52.48
C PHE A 5 4.41 -45.58 53.05
N LEU A 6 4.39 -45.19 54.32
CA LEU A 6 3.24 -44.69 55.05
C LEU A 6 2.99 -43.21 54.70
N PHE A 7 1.72 -42.83 54.69
CA PHE A 7 1.15 -41.50 54.48
C PHE A 7 1.83 -40.36 55.25
N ALA A 8 1.98 -39.21 54.58
CA ALA A 8 1.86 -37.89 55.21
C ALA A 8 1.18 -36.94 54.22
N SER A 9 -0.01 -36.48 54.61
CA SER A 9 -0.63 -35.26 54.11
C SER A 9 0.20 -34.07 54.55
N ASP A 10 0.50 -33.13 53.65
CA ASP A 10 0.74 -31.76 54.10
C ASP A 10 0.30 -30.74 53.05
N ASP A 11 -0.51 -29.81 53.54
CA ASP A 11 -0.97 -28.60 52.88
C ASP A 11 0.25 -27.76 52.48
N SER A 12 0.36 -27.46 51.19
CA SER A 12 1.26 -26.42 50.71
C SER A 12 0.51 -25.56 49.72
N ALA A 13 -0.01 -24.46 50.23
CA ALA A 13 -0.49 -23.33 49.46
C ALA A 13 0.63 -22.88 48.50
N ALA A 14 0.53 -23.30 47.23
CA ALA A 14 1.45 -22.88 46.19
C ALA A 14 1.28 -21.37 45.96
N ALA A 15 2.27 -20.59 46.40
CA ALA A 15 2.37 -19.17 46.13
C ALA A 15 2.39 -18.91 44.61
N PRO A 16 1.84 -17.77 44.13
CA PRO A 16 1.91 -17.42 42.72
C PRO A 16 3.38 -17.23 42.29
N LEU A 17 3.80 -17.94 41.26
CA LEU A 17 5.09 -17.70 40.59
C LEU A 17 5.09 -16.28 39.98
N PRO A 18 6.21 -15.55 40.03
CA PRO A 18 6.26 -14.16 39.62
C PRO A 18 6.11 -14.00 38.10
N ASP A 19 5.24 -13.07 37.71
CA ASP A 19 5.11 -12.57 36.34
C ASP A 19 6.46 -12.03 35.85
N ARG A 20 7.07 -12.71 34.87
CA ARG A 20 8.12 -12.09 34.06
C ARG A 20 7.43 -11.15 33.07
N ALA A 21 7.43 -9.87 33.44
CA ALA A 21 6.94 -8.76 32.66
C ALA A 21 7.49 -8.75 31.22
N GLY A 22 6.64 -9.13 30.26
CA GLY A 22 6.51 -8.44 28.99
C GLY A 22 5.35 -7.45 29.13
N SER A 23 5.51 -6.23 28.64
CA SER A 23 4.57 -5.11 28.80
C SER A 23 3.25 -5.31 28.03
N ASP A 24 2.43 -6.27 28.44
CA ASP A 24 1.05 -6.47 27.98
C ASP A 24 0.08 -5.95 29.05
N ALA A 25 0.28 -4.71 29.50
CA ALA A 25 -0.74 -4.00 30.28
C ALA A 25 -1.91 -3.69 29.34
N ALA A 26 -2.97 -4.48 29.43
CA ALA A 26 -4.17 -4.29 28.63
C ALA A 26 -4.74 -2.89 28.82
N ASP A 27 -5.08 -2.21 27.73
CA ASP A 27 -5.89 -1.00 27.77
C ASP A 27 -7.23 -1.34 28.45
N PRO A 28 -7.62 -0.65 29.54
CA PRO A 28 -8.86 -0.90 30.27
C PRO A 28 -10.14 -0.78 29.42
N GLN A 29 -10.06 -0.22 28.20
CA GLN A 29 -11.18 -0.14 27.24
C GLN A 29 -11.21 -1.25 26.18
N SER A 30 -10.26 -2.20 26.19
CA SER A 30 -10.22 -3.26 25.18
C SER A 30 -11.46 -4.18 25.27
N PRO A 31 -12.13 -4.51 24.15
CA PRO A 31 -13.32 -5.35 24.15
C PRO A 31 -13.00 -6.77 24.67
N PRO A 32 -13.96 -7.52 25.22
CA PRO A 32 -13.71 -8.88 25.68
C PRO A 32 -13.29 -9.80 24.51
N TRP A 33 -12.55 -10.86 24.82
CA TRP A 33 -12.34 -11.96 23.88
C TRP A 33 -13.63 -12.74 23.72
N LEU A 34 -14.11 -12.90 22.48
CA LEU A 34 -15.35 -13.60 22.21
C LEU A 34 -15.07 -15.08 21.99
N VAL A 35 -15.74 -15.93 22.77
CA VAL A 35 -15.66 -17.39 22.65
C VAL A 35 -17.07 -17.93 22.46
N LEU A 36 -17.31 -18.61 21.35
CA LEU A 36 -18.59 -19.25 21.06
C LEU A 36 -18.59 -20.67 21.61
N VAL A 37 -19.67 -21.07 22.25
CA VAL A 37 -19.94 -22.42 22.72
C VAL A 37 -21.14 -22.95 21.95
N ALA A 38 -20.93 -24.02 21.17
CA ALA A 38 -21.95 -24.69 20.39
C ALA A 38 -22.09 -26.13 20.90
N ASP A 39 -23.15 -26.39 21.65
CA ASP A 39 -23.43 -27.68 22.30
C ASP A 39 -24.93 -27.80 22.55
N ASP A 40 -25.56 -28.93 22.28
CA ASP A 40 -26.99 -29.09 22.54
C ASP A 40 -27.29 -29.40 24.02
N GLU A 41 -26.28 -29.75 24.82
CA GLU A 41 -26.40 -30.04 26.24
C GLU A 41 -26.29 -28.78 27.13
N PRO A 42 -27.37 -28.34 27.82
CA PRO A 42 -27.35 -27.12 28.63
C PRO A 42 -26.38 -27.19 29.81
N GLU A 43 -26.08 -28.40 30.32
CA GLU A 43 -25.11 -28.63 31.39
C GLU A 43 -23.69 -28.25 30.94
N VAL A 44 -23.33 -28.52 29.69
CA VAL A 44 -22.00 -28.19 29.14
C VAL A 44 -21.79 -26.69 29.12
N HIS A 45 -22.82 -25.91 28.80
CA HIS A 45 -22.76 -24.44 28.86
C HIS A 45 -22.53 -23.94 30.29
N ALA A 46 -23.23 -24.50 31.29
CA ALA A 46 -23.07 -24.12 32.69
C ALA A 46 -21.66 -24.43 33.20
N VAL A 47 -21.14 -25.63 32.90
CA VAL A 47 -19.78 -26.05 33.29
C VAL A 47 -18.72 -25.20 32.59
N THR A 48 -18.86 -24.95 31.28
CA THR A 48 -17.93 -24.10 30.51
C THR A 48 -17.88 -22.69 31.08
N ARG A 49 -19.04 -22.12 31.42
CA ARG A 49 -19.14 -20.79 32.04
C ARG A 49 -18.45 -20.74 33.39
N LEU A 50 -18.65 -21.74 34.24
CA LEU A 50 -18.00 -21.80 35.55
C LEU A 50 -16.48 -21.92 35.42
N ALA A 51 -16.01 -22.80 34.54
CA ALA A 51 -14.57 -23.06 34.33
C ALA A 51 -13.83 -21.83 33.77
N LEU A 52 -14.49 -21.01 32.94
CA LEU A 52 -13.88 -19.86 32.29
C LEU A 52 -14.26 -18.51 32.92
N ALA A 53 -15.09 -18.48 33.96
CA ALA A 53 -15.63 -17.25 34.57
C ALA A 53 -14.57 -16.22 34.99
N ARG A 54 -13.38 -16.69 35.40
CA ARG A 54 -12.27 -15.84 35.86
C ARG A 54 -11.13 -15.74 34.85
N LEU A 55 -11.28 -16.32 33.66
CA LEU A 55 -10.23 -16.28 32.65
C LEU A 55 -10.08 -14.86 32.10
N ARG A 56 -8.86 -14.34 32.25
CA ARG A 56 -8.38 -13.15 31.55
C ARG A 56 -7.19 -13.53 30.68
N PHE A 57 -7.24 -13.17 29.41
CA PHE A 57 -6.14 -13.38 28.47
C PHE A 57 -5.63 -12.03 27.99
N ARG A 58 -4.34 -11.73 28.20
CA ARG A 58 -3.75 -10.40 28.00
C ARG A 58 -4.59 -9.30 28.67
N GLY A 59 -4.89 -9.48 29.96
CA GLY A 59 -5.70 -8.56 30.79
C GLY A 59 -7.18 -8.42 30.42
N ARG A 60 -7.62 -8.85 29.23
CA ARG A 60 -9.00 -8.78 28.73
C ARG A 60 -9.83 -9.98 29.22
N PRO A 61 -11.09 -9.78 29.65
CA PRO A 61 -11.97 -10.88 30.03
C PRO A 61 -12.44 -11.66 28.81
N VAL A 62 -12.83 -12.93 29.02
CA VAL A 62 -13.51 -13.76 28.01
C VAL A 62 -15.02 -13.60 28.16
N ARG A 63 -15.73 -13.32 27.06
CA ARG A 63 -17.19 -13.32 26.97
C ARG A 63 -17.64 -14.54 26.17
N LEU A 64 -18.44 -15.38 26.82
CA LEU A 64 -19.05 -16.54 26.17
C LEU A 64 -20.30 -16.13 25.40
N LEU A 65 -20.42 -16.66 24.19
CA LEU A 65 -21.63 -16.66 23.37
C LEU A 65 -22.10 -18.12 23.32
N ASP A 66 -23.39 -18.37 23.49
CA ASP A 66 -23.93 -19.71 23.63
C ASP A 66 -24.94 -19.99 22.52
N CYS A 67 -24.90 -21.20 21.95
CA CYS A 67 -25.90 -21.71 21.04
C CYS A 67 -26.00 -23.23 21.15
N THR A 68 -27.17 -23.77 20.81
CA THR A 68 -27.47 -25.20 20.94
C THR A 68 -27.62 -25.92 19.60
N SER A 69 -27.18 -25.28 18.52
CA SER A 69 -27.42 -25.73 17.15
C SER A 69 -26.33 -25.28 16.20
N ALA A 70 -26.03 -26.08 15.18
CA ALA A 70 -25.11 -25.69 14.12
C ALA A 70 -25.61 -24.43 13.38
N ALA A 71 -26.90 -24.36 13.08
CA ALA A 71 -27.52 -23.20 12.43
C ALA A 71 -27.49 -21.94 13.34
N GLY A 72 -27.58 -22.13 14.66
CA GLY A 72 -27.42 -21.05 15.64
C GLY A 72 -26.00 -20.50 15.66
N ALA A 73 -25.00 -21.39 15.68
CA ALA A 73 -23.59 -21.02 15.65
C ALA A 73 -23.23 -20.25 14.38
N GLU A 74 -23.69 -20.73 13.21
CA GLU A 74 -23.47 -20.06 11.93
C GLU A 74 -24.04 -18.64 11.92
N ARG A 75 -25.26 -18.45 12.42
CA ARG A 75 -25.89 -17.13 12.53
C ARG A 75 -25.06 -16.18 13.38
N ILE A 76 -24.63 -16.63 14.56
CA ILE A 76 -23.78 -15.83 15.46
C ILE A 76 -22.46 -15.45 14.77
N LEU A 77 -21.84 -16.36 14.03
CA LEU A 77 -20.59 -16.11 13.31
C LEU A 77 -20.75 -15.09 12.17
N ARG A 78 -21.91 -15.07 11.51
CA ARG A 78 -22.23 -14.06 10.48
C ARG A 78 -22.53 -12.69 11.08
N GLU A 79 -23.21 -12.64 12.22
CA GLU A 79 -23.64 -11.39 12.87
C GLU A 79 -22.56 -10.78 13.77
N THR A 80 -21.64 -11.59 14.27
CA THR A 80 -20.63 -11.18 15.27
C THR A 80 -19.21 -11.47 14.74
N PRO A 81 -18.59 -10.55 13.99
CA PRO A 81 -17.18 -10.66 13.63
C PRO A 81 -16.28 -10.58 14.87
N GLY A 82 -15.08 -11.17 14.78
CA GLY A 82 -14.10 -11.15 15.88
C GLY A 82 -14.32 -12.21 16.96
N ILE A 83 -15.09 -13.26 16.67
CA ILE A 83 -15.10 -14.48 17.49
C ILE A 83 -13.74 -15.15 17.38
N ALA A 84 -13.04 -15.24 18.51
CA ALA A 84 -11.67 -15.72 18.55
C ALA A 84 -11.58 -17.25 18.61
N VAL A 85 -12.48 -17.88 19.37
CA VAL A 85 -12.51 -19.33 19.58
C VAL A 85 -13.94 -19.84 19.52
N ILE A 86 -14.12 -21.03 18.97
CA ILE A 86 -15.36 -21.82 19.03
C ILE A 86 -15.05 -23.12 19.76
N LEU A 87 -15.82 -23.42 20.79
CA LEU A 87 -15.89 -24.71 21.45
C LEU A 87 -17.10 -25.43 20.86
N LEU A 88 -16.85 -26.37 19.96
CA LEU A 88 -17.87 -26.95 19.09
C LEU A 88 -18.07 -28.43 19.39
N ASP A 89 -19.28 -28.82 19.74
CA ASP A 89 -19.65 -30.23 19.78
C ASP A 89 -19.75 -30.82 18.36
N VAL A 90 -19.26 -32.04 18.20
CA VAL A 90 -19.31 -32.76 16.92
C VAL A 90 -20.73 -33.23 16.62
N VAL A 91 -21.40 -33.77 17.64
CA VAL A 91 -22.76 -34.32 17.56
C VAL A 91 -23.70 -33.32 18.22
N MET A 92 -24.70 -32.83 17.47
CA MET A 92 -25.76 -31.99 18.02
C MET A 92 -27.09 -32.48 17.44
N GLU A 93 -27.75 -31.70 16.57
CA GLU A 93 -29.01 -32.10 15.94
C GLU A 93 -28.86 -33.32 15.03
N THR A 94 -27.66 -33.53 14.50
CA THR A 94 -27.26 -34.74 13.76
C THR A 94 -25.84 -35.16 14.17
N GLU A 95 -25.47 -36.41 13.85
CA GLU A 95 -24.15 -37.01 14.20
C GLU A 95 -22.94 -36.25 13.62
N ASP A 96 -23.14 -35.49 12.56
CA ASP A 96 -22.13 -34.76 11.80
C ASP A 96 -22.36 -33.24 11.78
N ALA A 97 -23.29 -32.72 12.60
CA ALA A 97 -23.69 -31.31 12.59
C ALA A 97 -22.51 -30.37 12.84
N GLY A 98 -21.64 -30.68 13.81
CA GLY A 98 -20.45 -29.90 14.10
C GLY A 98 -19.44 -29.91 12.95
N LEU A 99 -19.20 -31.08 12.33
CA LEU A 99 -18.25 -31.18 11.21
C LEU A 99 -18.72 -30.41 9.98
N ARG A 100 -20.02 -30.46 9.66
CA ARG A 100 -20.59 -29.62 8.59
C ARG A 100 -20.42 -28.14 8.89
N LEU A 101 -20.62 -27.72 10.14
CA LEU A 101 -20.40 -26.33 10.53
C LEU A 101 -18.93 -25.92 10.35
N VAL A 102 -17.96 -26.75 10.72
CA VAL A 102 -16.54 -26.45 10.48
C VAL A 102 -16.28 -26.20 8.99
N ARG A 103 -16.85 -27.05 8.14
CA ARG A 103 -16.76 -26.89 6.68
C ARG A 103 -17.34 -25.55 6.23
N THR A 104 -18.55 -25.21 6.68
CA THR A 104 -19.18 -23.91 6.39
C THR A 104 -18.33 -22.74 6.88
N ILE A 105 -17.68 -22.83 8.05
CA ILE A 105 -16.80 -21.78 8.56
C ILE A 105 -15.59 -21.55 7.65
N ARG A 106 -14.97 -22.63 7.17
CA ARG A 106 -13.73 -22.55 6.37
C ARG A 106 -13.99 -22.29 4.88
N GLU A 107 -15.01 -22.91 4.32
CA GLU A 107 -15.32 -22.87 2.88
C GLU A 107 -16.29 -21.74 2.54
N ASP A 108 -17.44 -21.66 3.23
CA ASP A 108 -18.51 -20.71 2.87
C ASP A 108 -18.29 -19.32 3.47
N LEU A 109 -17.92 -19.26 4.75
CA LEU A 109 -17.61 -18.00 5.44
C LEU A 109 -16.19 -17.50 5.15
N GLY A 110 -15.30 -18.38 4.68
CA GLY A 110 -13.88 -18.07 4.51
C GLY A 110 -13.17 -17.66 5.81
N ASN A 111 -13.77 -17.94 6.97
CA ASN A 111 -13.23 -17.51 8.25
C ASN A 111 -12.16 -18.50 8.70
N ARG A 112 -10.94 -18.25 8.23
CA ARG A 112 -9.73 -18.97 8.63
C ARG A 112 -9.09 -18.40 9.88
N ALA A 113 -9.57 -17.28 10.44
CA ALA A 113 -8.98 -16.68 11.63
C ALA A 113 -9.48 -17.38 12.90
N VAL A 114 -10.79 -17.63 13.01
CA VAL A 114 -11.39 -18.24 14.20
C VAL A 114 -10.81 -19.60 14.51
N ARG A 115 -10.48 -19.83 15.79
CA ARG A 115 -9.93 -21.09 16.25
C ARG A 115 -11.04 -22.04 16.64
N ILE A 116 -10.94 -23.31 16.24
CA ILE A 116 -12.00 -24.30 16.47
C ILE A 116 -11.46 -25.40 17.37
N VAL A 117 -12.08 -25.59 18.52
CA VAL A 117 -11.80 -26.69 19.45
C VAL A 117 -13.00 -27.61 19.46
N LEU A 118 -12.84 -28.81 18.90
CA LEU A 118 -13.89 -29.82 18.88
C LEU A 118 -14.02 -30.51 20.24
N ARG A 119 -15.27 -30.79 20.62
CA ARG A 119 -15.66 -31.59 21.78
C ARG A 119 -16.55 -32.73 21.29
N THR A 120 -16.48 -33.90 21.92
CA THR A 120 -17.45 -34.98 21.64
C THR A 120 -17.61 -35.95 22.80
N GLY A 121 -18.83 -36.41 23.06
CA GLY A 121 -19.11 -37.47 24.04
C GLY A 121 -18.80 -38.89 23.54
N GLN A 122 -18.77 -39.09 22.22
CA GLN A 122 -18.46 -40.37 21.58
C GLN A 122 -17.38 -40.17 20.51
N PRO A 123 -16.38 -41.07 20.40
CA PRO A 123 -15.38 -40.94 19.35
C PRO A 123 -16.08 -40.95 17.97
N ALA A 124 -15.77 -39.95 17.13
CA ALA A 124 -16.26 -39.93 15.76
C ALA A 124 -15.82 -41.22 15.04
N GLN A 125 -16.59 -41.66 14.03
CA GLN A 125 -16.19 -42.81 13.19
C GLN A 125 -14.86 -42.54 12.44
N VAL A 126 -14.48 -41.26 12.34
CA VAL A 126 -13.24 -40.77 11.73
C VAL A 126 -12.18 -40.52 12.83
N PRO A 127 -10.94 -41.03 12.67
CA PRO A 127 -9.85 -40.78 13.61
C PRO A 127 -9.57 -39.29 13.83
N GLU A 128 -9.22 -38.91 15.06
CA GLU A 128 -8.92 -37.53 15.46
C GLU A 128 -7.84 -36.87 14.58
N GLU A 129 -6.77 -37.60 14.28
CA GLU A 129 -5.64 -37.14 13.46
C GLU A 129 -6.09 -36.68 12.07
N GLU A 130 -7.08 -37.36 11.49
CA GLU A 130 -7.63 -37.05 10.18
C GLU A 130 -8.51 -35.81 10.22
N LEU A 131 -9.31 -35.63 11.29
CA LEU A 131 -10.14 -34.44 11.48
C LEU A 131 -9.30 -33.18 11.71
N VAL A 132 -8.21 -33.30 12.48
CA VAL A 132 -7.27 -32.20 12.74
C VAL A 132 -6.64 -31.68 11.44
N LEU A 133 -6.22 -32.60 10.57
CA LEU A 133 -5.57 -32.25 9.31
C LEU A 133 -6.56 -31.82 8.22
N ALA A 134 -7.72 -32.48 8.11
CA ALA A 134 -8.69 -32.22 7.04
C ALA A 134 -9.41 -30.88 7.19
N TYR A 135 -9.62 -30.42 8.43
CA TYR A 135 -10.48 -29.26 8.71
C TYR A 135 -9.79 -28.06 9.37
N GLU A 136 -8.45 -28.09 9.51
CA GLU A 136 -7.67 -27.03 10.16
C GLU A 136 -8.27 -26.62 11.53
N ILE A 137 -8.59 -27.63 12.36
CA ILE A 137 -9.06 -27.43 13.73
C ILE A 137 -7.88 -27.36 14.70
N ASP A 138 -8.05 -26.62 15.79
CA ASP A 138 -6.97 -26.28 16.73
C ASP A 138 -6.87 -27.24 17.91
N GLY A 139 -7.86 -28.11 18.08
CA GLY A 139 -7.82 -29.18 19.08
C GLY A 139 -9.09 -30.02 19.07
N TYR A 140 -8.99 -31.21 19.65
CA TYR A 140 -10.09 -32.14 19.86
C TYR A 140 -10.02 -32.68 21.30
N THR A 141 -11.15 -32.84 21.97
CA THR A 141 -11.18 -33.37 23.34
C THR A 141 -12.47 -34.14 23.60
N ALA A 142 -12.36 -35.37 24.11
CA ALA A 142 -13.51 -36.12 24.57
C ALA A 142 -14.16 -35.45 25.80
N LYS A 143 -15.51 -35.36 25.85
CA LYS A 143 -16.27 -34.75 26.96
C LYS A 143 -15.95 -35.44 28.30
N THR A 144 -15.68 -36.75 28.28
CA THR A 144 -15.28 -37.54 29.47
C THR A 144 -13.94 -37.15 30.05
N GLU A 145 -13.05 -36.55 29.26
CA GLU A 145 -11.73 -36.08 29.68
C GLU A 145 -11.70 -34.57 29.96
N LEU A 146 -12.85 -33.89 29.82
CA LEU A 146 -12.96 -32.44 29.88
C LEU A 146 -12.92 -31.94 31.34
N THR A 147 -11.71 -31.85 31.90
CA THR A 147 -11.50 -31.15 33.18
C THR A 147 -11.46 -29.64 32.97
N ALA A 148 -11.84 -28.86 33.99
CA ALA A 148 -11.74 -27.41 33.96
C ALA A 148 -10.32 -26.91 33.61
N ARG A 149 -9.28 -27.63 34.07
CA ARG A 149 -7.87 -27.34 33.75
C ARG A 149 -7.53 -27.57 32.28
N ARG A 150 -8.03 -28.66 31.68
CA ARG A 150 -7.83 -28.94 30.25
C ARG A 150 -8.57 -27.92 29.39
N LEU A 151 -9.84 -27.64 29.70
CA LEU A 151 -10.64 -26.62 29.01
C LEU A 151 -9.97 -25.24 29.03
N PHE A 152 -9.47 -24.83 30.20
CA PHE A 152 -8.70 -23.59 30.36
C PHE A 152 -7.48 -23.56 29.43
N THR A 153 -6.71 -24.65 29.41
CA THR A 153 -5.47 -24.74 28.62
C THR A 153 -5.78 -24.70 27.11
N SER A 154 -6.81 -25.42 26.65
CA SER A 154 -7.23 -25.42 25.24
C SER A 154 -7.70 -24.03 24.80
N VAL A 155 -8.54 -23.35 25.58
CA VAL A 155 -9.02 -21.99 25.26
C VAL A 155 -7.87 -20.99 25.24
N VAL A 156 -6.96 -21.04 26.21
CA VAL A 156 -5.81 -20.12 26.24
C VAL A 156 -4.88 -20.34 25.04
N THR A 157 -4.64 -21.59 24.66
CA THR A 157 -3.82 -21.91 23.48
C THR A 157 -4.48 -21.40 22.19
N ALA A 158 -5.79 -21.63 22.04
CA ALA A 158 -6.56 -21.10 20.91
C ALA A 158 -6.53 -19.56 20.88
N LEU A 159 -6.79 -18.89 22.00
CA LEU A 159 -6.74 -17.42 22.07
C LEU A 159 -5.36 -16.86 21.71
N ARG A 160 -4.27 -17.53 22.12
CA ARG A 160 -2.91 -17.15 21.71
C ARG A 160 -2.72 -17.27 20.20
N ALA A 161 -3.17 -18.37 19.60
CA ALA A 161 -3.07 -18.59 18.16
C ALA A 161 -3.88 -17.53 17.37
N TYR A 162 -5.11 -17.25 17.79
CA TYR A 162 -5.94 -16.21 17.19
C TYR A 162 -5.26 -14.83 17.27
N ALA A 163 -4.77 -14.45 18.44
CA ALA A 163 -4.12 -13.15 18.62
C ALA A 163 -2.81 -13.01 17.83
N ALA A 164 -2.08 -14.11 17.63
CA ALA A 164 -0.90 -14.13 16.77
C ALA A 164 -1.27 -13.93 15.29
N LEU A 165 -2.36 -14.56 14.82
CA LEU A 165 -2.89 -14.37 13.47
C LEU A 165 -3.32 -12.92 13.22
N GLU A 166 -4.10 -12.32 14.12
CA GLU A 166 -4.48 -10.90 14.01
C GLU A 166 -3.25 -9.98 13.94
N THR A 167 -2.24 -10.24 14.78
CA THR A 167 -1.01 -9.44 14.79
C THR A 167 -0.28 -9.55 13.45
N LEU A 168 -0.19 -10.76 12.89
CA LEU A 168 0.47 -11.00 11.61
C LEU A 168 -0.29 -10.35 10.45
N GLU A 169 -1.62 -10.46 10.42
CA GLU A 169 -2.46 -9.84 9.39
C GLU A 169 -2.31 -8.32 9.39
N LEU A 170 -2.29 -7.69 10.57
CA LEU A 170 -2.03 -6.25 10.70
C LEU A 170 -0.65 -5.88 10.16
N GLN A 171 0.39 -6.63 10.53
CA GLN A 171 1.75 -6.38 10.04
C GLN A 171 1.87 -6.53 8.52
N LEU A 172 1.19 -7.51 7.93
CA LEU A 172 1.16 -7.71 6.48
C LEU A 172 0.45 -6.55 5.77
N ALA A 173 -0.67 -6.07 6.31
CA ALA A 173 -1.38 -4.93 5.76
C ALA A 173 -0.51 -3.65 5.79
N GLU A 174 0.15 -3.37 6.92
CA GLU A 174 1.07 -2.24 7.06
C GLU A 174 2.25 -2.32 6.09
N ARG A 175 2.88 -3.49 5.98
CA ARG A 175 3.99 -3.75 5.05
C ARG A 175 3.58 -3.57 3.60
N SER A 176 2.40 -4.10 3.22
CA SER A 176 1.87 -4.00 1.87
C SER A 176 1.66 -2.53 1.48
N ARG A 177 1.02 -1.76 2.36
CA ARG A 177 0.81 -0.32 2.15
C ARG A 177 2.13 0.44 2.02
N ALA A 178 3.10 0.18 2.89
CA ALA A 178 4.40 0.83 2.84
C ALA A 178 5.15 0.52 1.52
N LEU A 179 5.03 -0.71 1.02
CA LEU A 179 5.63 -1.12 -0.24
C LEU A 179 4.97 -0.41 -1.43
N GLU A 180 3.65 -0.27 -1.43
CA GLU A 180 2.91 0.45 -2.47
C GLU A 180 3.30 1.94 -2.49
N GLU A 181 3.34 2.59 -1.33
CA GLU A 181 3.76 3.98 -1.20
C GLU A 181 5.22 4.19 -1.67
N ALA A 182 6.12 3.27 -1.29
CA ALA A 182 7.51 3.28 -1.75
C ALA A 182 7.61 3.12 -3.26
N THR A 183 6.81 2.22 -3.85
CA THR A 183 6.77 1.97 -5.29
C THR A 183 6.28 3.19 -6.05
N VAL A 184 5.20 3.82 -5.60
CA VAL A 184 4.68 5.07 -6.18
C VAL A 184 5.73 6.17 -6.10
N ARG A 185 6.42 6.31 -4.96
CA ARG A 185 7.49 7.31 -4.78
C ARG A 185 8.67 7.05 -5.71
N LEU A 186 9.16 5.82 -5.80
CA LEU A 186 10.26 5.45 -6.69
C LEU A 186 9.90 5.67 -8.16
N ASN A 187 8.68 5.31 -8.57
CA ASN A 187 8.20 5.56 -9.94
C ASN A 187 8.12 7.06 -10.25
N ARG A 188 7.66 7.90 -9.31
CA ARG A 188 7.66 9.35 -9.48
C ARG A 188 9.08 9.90 -9.63
N LEU A 189 10.03 9.48 -8.81
CA LEU A 189 11.44 9.91 -8.92
C LEU A 189 12.11 9.40 -10.20
N ALA A 190 11.72 8.22 -10.68
CA ALA A 190 12.22 7.64 -11.90
C ALA A 190 11.76 8.40 -13.15
N VAL A 191 10.56 8.97 -13.13
CA VAL A 191 9.87 9.49 -14.32
C VAL A 191 9.80 11.02 -14.35
N LEU A 192 9.60 11.66 -13.20
CA LEU A 192 9.32 13.10 -13.08
C LEU A 192 10.52 13.87 -12.54
N ASP A 193 10.62 15.13 -12.94
CA ASP A 193 11.42 16.13 -12.25
C ASP A 193 10.74 16.51 -10.92
N PRO A 194 11.41 16.39 -9.77
CA PRO A 194 10.78 16.58 -8.46
C PRO A 194 10.33 18.01 -8.19
N LEU A 195 10.95 19.01 -8.84
CA LEU A 195 10.59 20.42 -8.63
C LEU A 195 9.36 20.83 -9.44
N THR A 196 9.32 20.44 -10.70
CA THR A 196 8.37 20.95 -11.68
C THR A 196 7.25 19.96 -12.03
N GLY A 197 7.44 18.67 -11.74
CA GLY A 197 6.46 17.61 -11.98
C GLY A 197 6.22 17.30 -13.46
N VAL A 198 7.05 17.81 -14.37
CA VAL A 198 7.12 17.33 -15.76
C VAL A 198 8.06 16.13 -15.84
N TRP A 199 8.19 15.50 -17.00
CA TRP A 199 9.13 14.39 -17.14
C TRP A 199 10.57 14.86 -16.89
N ASN A 200 11.39 13.97 -16.34
CA ASN A 200 12.83 14.19 -16.29
C ASN A 200 13.47 13.84 -17.65
N ARG A 201 14.73 14.24 -17.82
CA ARG A 201 15.51 13.96 -19.05
C ARG A 201 15.53 12.48 -19.43
N ARG A 202 15.66 11.57 -18.46
CA ARG A 202 15.72 10.12 -18.74
C ARG A 202 14.42 9.63 -19.37
N ARG A 203 13.27 9.98 -18.76
CA ARG A 203 11.96 9.61 -19.29
C ARG A 203 11.69 10.19 -20.66
N PHE A 204 12.12 11.44 -20.89
CA PHE A 204 12.01 12.07 -22.20
C PHE A 204 12.72 11.27 -23.29
N LEU A 205 13.98 10.85 -23.06
CA LEU A 205 14.74 10.09 -24.06
C LEU A 205 14.11 8.74 -24.38
N GLU A 206 13.59 8.03 -23.37
CA GLU A 206 12.84 6.77 -23.55
C GLU A 206 11.63 6.96 -24.48
N LEU A 207 10.84 8.00 -24.24
CA LEU A 207 9.64 8.29 -25.02
C LEU A 207 9.96 8.83 -26.41
N ALA A 208 10.98 9.67 -26.54
CA ALA A 208 11.41 10.19 -27.81
C ALA A 208 11.93 9.06 -28.72
N ALA A 209 12.66 8.08 -28.18
CA ALA A 209 13.06 6.90 -28.93
C ALA A 209 11.86 6.08 -29.44
N ALA A 210 10.83 5.91 -28.61
CA ALA A 210 9.61 5.20 -28.98
C ALA A 210 8.74 5.95 -30.02
N GLU A 211 8.64 7.29 -29.91
CA GLU A 211 7.98 8.13 -30.92
C GLU A 211 8.77 8.14 -32.23
N LEU A 212 10.10 8.20 -32.17
CA LEU A 212 10.95 8.14 -33.35
C LEU A 212 10.78 6.83 -34.13
N ALA A 213 10.72 5.69 -33.42
CA ALA A 213 10.46 4.40 -34.05
C ALA A 213 9.10 4.38 -34.79
N ARG A 214 8.07 5.02 -34.22
CA ARG A 214 6.75 5.19 -34.87
C ARG A 214 6.79 6.12 -36.06
N ALA A 215 7.42 7.29 -35.91
CA ALA A 215 7.59 8.29 -36.96
C ALA A 215 8.28 7.69 -38.19
N ARG A 216 9.37 6.93 -37.99
CA ARG A 216 10.06 6.19 -39.06
C ARG A 216 9.17 5.18 -39.75
N ARG A 217 8.42 4.38 -38.99
CA ARG A 217 7.55 3.33 -39.54
C ARG A 217 6.44 3.89 -40.43
N TYR A 218 5.89 5.04 -40.05
CA TYR A 218 4.72 5.63 -40.74
C TYR A 218 5.06 6.83 -41.61
N GLY A 219 6.34 7.22 -41.71
CA GLY A 219 6.76 8.41 -42.45
C GLY A 219 6.14 9.71 -41.92
N ARG A 220 5.89 9.79 -40.61
CA ARG A 220 5.28 10.96 -39.96
C ARG A 220 6.35 11.93 -39.45
N PRO A 221 6.09 13.24 -39.48
CA PRO A 221 7.04 14.21 -38.95
C PRO A 221 7.11 14.11 -37.43
N LEU A 222 8.29 14.40 -36.87
CA LEU A 222 8.57 14.41 -35.45
C LEU A 222 9.59 15.52 -35.20
N THR A 223 9.24 16.51 -34.39
CA THR A 223 10.12 17.65 -34.12
C THR A 223 10.33 17.80 -32.62
N VAL A 224 11.52 18.27 -32.24
CA VAL A 224 11.84 18.65 -30.87
C VAL A 224 12.15 20.14 -30.82
N PHE A 225 11.86 20.78 -29.69
CA PHE A 225 12.49 22.05 -29.37
C PHE A 225 13.09 22.07 -27.97
N LEU A 226 14.22 22.75 -27.84
CA LEU A 226 14.90 23.03 -26.59
C LEU A 226 14.62 24.47 -26.19
N LEU A 227 14.34 24.68 -24.91
CA LEU A 227 14.02 25.97 -24.33
C LEU A 227 14.94 26.22 -23.13
N ASP A 228 15.53 27.41 -23.06
CA ASP A 228 16.28 27.88 -21.89
C ASP A 228 15.74 29.25 -21.46
N LEU A 229 15.52 29.41 -20.15
CA LEU A 229 15.04 30.67 -19.58
C LEU A 229 16.17 31.71 -19.57
N ASP A 230 15.90 32.85 -20.19
CA ASP A 230 16.88 33.91 -20.34
C ASP A 230 17.18 34.58 -18.99
N GLY A 231 18.46 34.70 -18.64
CA GLY A 231 18.88 35.44 -17.44
C GLY A 231 18.46 34.79 -16.12
N PHE A 232 18.07 33.51 -16.11
CA PHE A 232 17.56 32.83 -14.91
C PHE A 232 18.51 32.89 -13.71
N LYS A 233 19.83 32.83 -13.94
CA LYS A 233 20.82 32.99 -12.87
C LYS A 233 20.67 34.34 -12.14
N ALA A 234 20.40 35.43 -12.86
CA ALA A 234 20.20 36.75 -12.26
C ALA A 234 18.93 36.80 -11.38
N VAL A 235 17.90 36.02 -11.72
CA VAL A 235 16.70 35.86 -10.87
C VAL A 235 17.06 35.21 -9.54
N ASN A 236 17.84 34.12 -9.57
CA ASN A 236 18.30 33.47 -8.34
C ASN A 236 19.23 34.39 -7.53
N ASP A 237 20.17 35.07 -8.19
CA ASP A 237 21.12 35.97 -7.53
C ASP A 237 20.38 37.16 -6.85
N ALA A 238 19.28 37.65 -7.45
CA ALA A 238 18.51 38.78 -6.93
C ALA A 238 17.43 38.40 -5.90
N HIS A 239 16.83 37.21 -6.02
CA HIS A 239 15.63 36.84 -5.26
C HIS A 239 15.74 35.52 -4.48
N GLY A 240 16.87 34.81 -4.61
CA GLY A 240 17.15 33.54 -3.98
C GLY A 240 16.57 32.33 -4.70
N ASP A 241 17.08 31.15 -4.37
CA ASP A 241 16.72 29.88 -5.03
C ASP A 241 15.24 29.53 -4.92
N ALA A 242 14.59 29.86 -3.80
CA ALA A 242 13.15 29.63 -3.61
C ALA A 242 12.31 30.41 -4.64
N ALA A 243 12.72 31.64 -4.98
CA ALA A 243 12.06 32.43 -6.01
C ALA A 243 12.29 31.83 -7.40
N GLY A 244 13.50 31.36 -7.68
CA GLY A 244 13.82 30.61 -8.89
C GLY A 244 12.95 29.36 -9.05
N ASP A 245 12.79 28.59 -7.98
CA ASP A 245 11.94 27.40 -7.94
C ASP A 245 10.47 27.72 -8.25
N ALA A 246 9.95 28.80 -7.66
CA ALA A 246 8.60 29.28 -7.96
C ALA A 246 8.45 29.71 -9.43
N VAL A 247 9.48 30.39 -9.98
CA VAL A 247 9.51 30.75 -11.40
C VAL A 247 9.46 29.51 -12.29
N LEU A 248 10.26 28.48 -12.00
CA LEU A 248 10.27 27.23 -12.78
C LEU A 248 8.91 26.52 -12.76
N ARG A 249 8.24 26.47 -11.60
CA ARG A 249 6.88 25.91 -11.50
C ARG A 249 5.86 26.70 -12.31
N ALA A 250 5.93 28.03 -12.28
CA ALA A 250 5.03 28.90 -13.04
C ALA A 250 5.27 28.79 -14.55
N VAL A 251 6.52 28.71 -14.99
CA VAL A 251 6.92 28.48 -16.39
C VAL A 251 6.29 27.18 -16.90
N VAL A 252 6.42 26.08 -16.15
CA VAL A 252 5.82 24.80 -16.54
C VAL A 252 4.29 24.88 -16.66
N LYS A 253 3.61 25.59 -15.75
CA LYS A 253 2.16 25.80 -15.83
C LYS A 253 1.78 26.52 -17.14
N ARG A 254 2.53 27.55 -17.53
CA ARG A 254 2.31 28.30 -18.78
C ARG A 254 2.62 27.45 -20.01
N MET A 255 3.71 26.70 -19.99
CA MET A 255 4.05 25.77 -21.08
C MET A 255 2.95 24.72 -21.28
N ARG A 256 2.47 24.08 -20.20
CA ARG A 256 1.37 23.09 -20.29
C ARG A 256 0.09 23.67 -20.90
N ALA A 257 -0.25 24.92 -20.57
CA ALA A 257 -1.42 25.59 -21.15
C ALA A 257 -1.24 25.90 -22.65
N ALA A 258 0.00 26.06 -23.10
CA ALA A 258 0.34 26.33 -24.51
C ALA A 258 0.57 25.06 -25.33
N LEU A 259 0.72 23.89 -24.71
CA LEU A 259 1.00 22.61 -25.37
C LEU A 259 -0.26 21.75 -25.48
N ARG A 260 -0.29 20.86 -26.48
CA ARG A 260 -1.35 19.84 -26.63
C ARG A 260 -1.09 18.68 -25.68
N ILE A 261 -2.13 17.86 -25.46
CA ILE A 261 -2.01 16.65 -24.63
C ILE A 261 -1.04 15.60 -25.22
N SER A 262 -0.90 15.59 -26.55
CA SER A 262 0.04 14.75 -27.30
C SER A 262 1.49 15.21 -27.18
N ASP A 263 1.72 16.47 -26.78
CA ASP A 263 3.05 17.04 -26.71
C ASP A 263 3.72 16.61 -25.39
N HIS A 264 5.03 16.48 -25.44
CA HIS A 264 5.80 15.81 -24.40
C HIS A 264 6.79 16.79 -23.79
N LEU A 265 6.45 17.34 -22.62
CA LEU A 265 7.28 18.30 -21.90
C LEU A 265 8.15 17.61 -20.84
N ALA A 266 9.44 17.91 -20.86
CA ALA A 266 10.39 17.47 -19.85
C ALA A 266 11.37 18.59 -19.45
N ARG A 267 11.97 18.45 -18.27
CA ARG A 267 13.06 19.29 -17.81
C ARG A 267 14.39 18.57 -18.03
N SER A 268 15.28 19.18 -18.80
CA SER A 268 16.60 18.62 -19.12
C SER A 268 17.60 18.83 -17.98
N GLY A 269 17.47 19.94 -17.25
CA GLY A 269 18.27 20.29 -16.08
C GLY A 269 18.27 21.81 -15.85
N GLY A 270 18.54 22.29 -14.63
CA GLY A 270 18.63 23.73 -14.36
C GLY A 270 17.39 24.51 -14.84
N GLN A 271 17.57 25.49 -15.72
CA GLN A 271 16.48 26.24 -16.36
C GLN A 271 16.10 25.77 -17.77
N GLU A 272 16.54 24.58 -18.16
CA GLU A 272 16.37 24.03 -19.51
C GLU A 272 15.23 23.02 -19.58
N PHE A 273 14.40 23.19 -20.60
CA PHE A 273 13.27 22.33 -20.92
C PHE A 273 13.38 21.79 -22.35
N VAL A 274 12.80 20.63 -22.57
CA VAL A 274 12.69 20.00 -23.89
C VAL A 274 11.24 19.62 -24.14
N VAL A 275 10.79 19.85 -25.37
CA VAL A 275 9.46 19.47 -25.83
C VAL A 275 9.57 18.63 -27.08
N LEU A 276 8.97 17.45 -27.06
CA LEU A 276 8.79 16.61 -28.24
C LEU A 276 7.36 16.81 -28.79
N LEU A 277 7.27 17.00 -30.10
CA LEU A 277 6.05 17.26 -30.84
C LEU A 277 5.82 16.14 -31.87
N PRO A 278 5.10 15.07 -31.51
CA PRO A 278 4.69 14.05 -32.46
C PRO A 278 3.85 14.64 -33.59
N GLU A 279 3.99 14.08 -34.79
CA GLU A 279 3.17 14.42 -35.97
C GLU A 279 3.21 15.91 -36.32
N THR A 280 4.34 16.57 -36.03
CA THR A 280 4.55 17.99 -36.23
C THR A 280 5.86 18.20 -36.97
N ASP A 281 5.83 19.00 -38.03
CA ASP A 281 7.01 19.42 -38.79
C ASP A 281 7.61 20.71 -38.22
N ASP A 282 8.70 21.21 -38.81
CA ASP A 282 9.43 22.35 -38.27
C ASP A 282 8.66 23.67 -38.36
N ALA A 283 7.77 23.80 -39.35
CA ALA A 283 6.88 24.96 -39.46
C ALA A 283 5.83 24.94 -38.34
N GLY A 284 5.18 23.80 -38.12
CA GLY A 284 4.24 23.61 -37.03
C GLY A 284 4.89 23.78 -35.65
N ALA A 285 6.10 23.25 -35.49
CA ALA A 285 6.88 23.39 -34.27
C ALA A 285 7.25 24.86 -33.99
N ALA A 286 7.56 25.65 -35.02
CA ALA A 286 7.80 27.08 -34.86
C ALA A 286 6.57 27.83 -34.33
N VAL A 287 5.37 27.47 -34.80
CA VAL A 287 4.12 28.05 -34.29
C VAL A 287 3.91 27.69 -32.81
N VAL A 288 4.17 26.43 -32.42
CA VAL A 288 4.04 26.00 -31.02
C VAL A 288 5.09 26.67 -30.13
N ALA A 289 6.35 26.72 -30.56
CA ALA A 289 7.43 27.37 -29.85
C ALA A 289 7.16 28.87 -29.64
N GLU A 290 6.68 29.57 -30.67
CA GLU A 290 6.36 30.99 -30.56
C GLU A 290 5.18 31.24 -29.61
N ARG A 291 4.16 30.37 -29.63
CA ARG A 291 3.07 30.41 -28.65
C ARG A 291 3.58 30.22 -27.22
N VAL A 292 4.49 29.28 -26.99
CA VAL A 292 5.13 29.08 -25.69
C VAL A 292 5.92 30.32 -25.28
N ARG A 293 6.79 30.83 -26.16
CA ARG A 293 7.60 32.03 -25.92
C ARG A 293 6.74 33.23 -25.54
N ALA A 294 5.68 33.50 -26.31
CA ALA A 294 4.75 34.59 -26.04
C ALA A 294 4.00 34.41 -24.70
N ALA A 295 3.59 33.18 -24.36
CA ALA A 295 2.94 32.89 -23.09
C ALA A 295 3.88 33.11 -21.88
N LEU A 296 5.17 32.82 -22.03
CA LEU A 296 6.17 33.10 -21.00
C LEU A 296 6.41 34.61 -20.84
N ALA A 297 6.60 35.33 -21.96
CA ALA A 297 6.90 36.77 -21.95
C ALA A 297 5.70 37.67 -21.64
N GLY A 298 4.47 37.20 -21.87
CA GLY A 298 3.26 38.04 -21.85
C GLY A 298 2.83 38.55 -20.48
N SER A 299 3.32 37.98 -19.38
CA SER A 299 3.05 38.49 -18.03
C SER A 299 4.17 38.13 -17.06
N PRO A 300 4.53 38.98 -16.08
CA PRO A 300 5.45 38.61 -15.03
C PRO A 300 4.96 37.41 -14.22
N VAL A 301 5.87 36.58 -13.72
CA VAL A 301 5.58 35.54 -12.74
C VAL A 301 5.54 36.18 -11.36
N VAL A 302 4.43 35.98 -10.67
CA VAL A 302 4.25 36.43 -9.28
C VAL A 302 4.80 35.35 -8.35
N VAL A 303 5.83 35.70 -7.58
CA VAL A 303 6.47 34.83 -6.59
C VAL A 303 5.96 35.24 -5.20
N ASP A 304 5.20 34.34 -4.56
CA ASP A 304 4.47 34.62 -3.31
C ASP A 304 5.10 33.97 -2.07
N ASP A 305 6.38 33.61 -2.14
CA ASP A 305 7.05 32.85 -1.07
C ASP A 305 7.57 33.73 0.08
N ARG A 306 7.55 35.06 -0.07
CA ARG A 306 7.84 36.06 0.98
C ARG A 306 7.06 37.35 0.74
N ALA A 307 6.59 37.99 1.81
CA ALA A 307 6.15 39.39 1.74
C ALA A 307 7.39 40.31 1.70
N PRO A 308 7.48 41.27 0.74
CA PRO A 308 6.52 41.59 -0.31
C PRO A 308 6.62 40.66 -1.53
N THR A 309 5.46 40.37 -2.13
CA THR A 309 5.31 39.61 -3.38
C THR A 309 6.12 40.25 -4.51
N VAL A 310 6.91 39.44 -5.24
CA VAL A 310 7.79 39.92 -6.33
C VAL A 310 7.24 39.48 -7.69
N ALA A 311 7.21 40.41 -8.65
CA ALA A 311 6.86 40.13 -10.04
C ALA A 311 8.14 40.02 -10.89
N VAL A 312 8.43 38.83 -11.41
CA VAL A 312 9.62 38.54 -12.21
C VAL A 312 9.24 38.39 -13.68
N ALA A 313 9.76 39.27 -14.55
CA ALA A 313 9.62 39.09 -15.99
C ALA A 313 10.49 37.92 -16.46
N VAL A 314 9.92 37.02 -17.27
CA VAL A 314 10.61 35.82 -17.76
C VAL A 314 10.49 35.76 -19.27
N THR A 315 11.63 35.60 -19.94
CA THR A 315 11.68 35.31 -21.38
C THR A 315 12.45 34.01 -21.61
N ALA A 316 12.35 33.46 -22.81
CA ALA A 316 13.05 32.24 -23.16
C ALA A 316 13.59 32.30 -24.59
N SER A 317 14.76 31.69 -24.77
CA SER A 317 15.33 31.37 -26.07
C SER A 317 14.94 29.93 -26.44
N ILE A 318 14.56 29.68 -27.69
CA ILE A 318 14.09 28.37 -28.16
C ILE A 318 14.82 27.95 -29.44
N GLY A 319 15.32 26.72 -29.48
CA GLY A 319 15.90 26.09 -30.67
C GLY A 319 15.09 24.88 -31.12
N ILE A 320 14.76 24.81 -32.41
CA ILE A 320 13.91 23.75 -33.00
C ILE A 320 14.74 22.86 -33.92
N ALA A 321 14.48 21.56 -33.92
CA ALA A 321 14.96 20.65 -34.95
C ALA A 321 13.98 19.51 -35.23
N GLY A 322 13.61 19.35 -36.49
CA GLY A 322 12.85 18.20 -36.97
C GLY A 322 13.71 16.99 -37.19
N TRP A 323 13.17 15.81 -36.97
CA TRP A 323 13.81 14.55 -37.33
C TRP A 323 14.17 14.52 -38.82
N LEU A 324 15.42 14.22 -39.13
CA LEU A 324 15.86 14.04 -40.52
C LEU A 324 15.96 12.55 -40.89
N PRO A 325 15.51 12.15 -42.10
CA PRO A 325 15.75 10.80 -42.59
C PRO A 325 17.24 10.45 -42.56
N GLY A 326 17.58 9.28 -41.99
CA GLY A 326 18.95 8.80 -41.90
C GLY A 326 19.67 9.12 -40.58
N GLU A 327 19.14 9.98 -39.72
CA GLU A 327 19.64 10.09 -38.35
C GLU A 327 19.48 8.73 -37.63
N PRO A 328 20.43 8.28 -36.78
CA PRO A 328 20.35 6.97 -36.11
C PRO A 328 19.49 7.02 -34.83
N GLY A 329 19.36 8.16 -34.16
CA GLY A 329 18.52 8.33 -32.98
C GLY A 329 18.26 9.79 -32.62
N VAL A 330 17.52 10.02 -31.54
CA VAL A 330 17.05 11.36 -31.12
C VAL A 330 18.19 12.33 -30.78
N GLU A 331 19.36 11.81 -30.38
CA GLU A 331 20.52 12.61 -29.97
C GLU A 331 21.01 13.56 -31.08
N GLN A 332 21.03 13.14 -32.35
CA GLN A 332 21.45 14.01 -33.45
C GLN A 332 20.50 15.20 -33.64
N THR A 333 19.20 14.94 -33.55
CA THR A 333 18.15 15.97 -33.60
C THR A 333 18.28 16.94 -32.43
N LEU A 334 18.53 16.43 -31.21
CA LEU A 334 18.75 17.27 -30.01
C LEU A 334 19.96 18.18 -30.17
N HIS A 335 21.08 17.68 -30.69
CA HIS A 335 22.27 18.51 -30.95
C HIS A 335 22.01 19.62 -31.97
N ARG A 336 21.20 19.35 -33.01
CA ARG A 336 20.78 20.41 -33.95
C ARG A 336 19.88 21.45 -33.28
N ALA A 337 18.93 21.03 -32.44
CA ALA A 337 18.11 21.94 -31.66
C ALA A 337 18.95 22.78 -30.68
N GLU A 338 20.02 22.21 -30.10
CA GLU A 338 20.92 22.89 -29.18
C GLU A 338 21.72 23.98 -29.89
N ARG A 339 22.21 23.71 -31.11
CA ARG A 339 22.85 24.73 -31.96
C ARG A 339 21.89 25.86 -32.32
N ALA A 340 20.64 25.55 -32.63
CA ALA A 340 19.61 26.56 -32.89
C ALA A 340 19.31 27.40 -31.63
N LEU A 341 19.22 26.76 -30.46
CA LEU A 341 19.03 27.45 -29.18
C LEU A 341 20.21 28.39 -28.88
N HIS A 342 21.43 27.96 -29.17
CA HIS A 342 22.61 28.80 -29.04
C HIS A 342 22.55 30.02 -29.97
N ALA A 343 22.14 29.83 -31.23
CA ALA A 343 21.92 30.93 -32.17
C ALA A 343 20.84 31.91 -31.66
N ALA A 344 19.75 31.41 -31.08
CA ALA A 344 18.70 32.24 -30.48
C ALA A 344 19.25 33.13 -29.35
N LYS A 345 20.12 32.56 -28.50
CA LYS A 345 20.79 33.29 -27.42
C LYS A 345 21.74 34.37 -27.96
N GLN A 346 22.50 34.06 -29.00
CA GLN A 346 23.43 35.02 -29.63
C GLN A 346 22.71 36.15 -30.38
N ALA A 347 21.56 35.86 -30.98
CA ALA A 347 20.75 36.82 -31.73
C ALA A 347 19.85 37.71 -30.85
N GLY A 348 20.17 37.82 -29.56
CA GLY A 348 19.51 38.77 -28.64
C GLY A 348 18.45 38.16 -27.71
N ARG A 349 18.36 36.83 -27.62
CA ARG A 349 17.43 36.09 -26.73
C ARG A 349 15.95 36.35 -27.04
N ASN A 350 15.05 35.83 -26.21
CA ASN A 350 13.59 35.97 -26.33
C ASN A 350 13.07 35.71 -27.75
N ARG A 351 13.51 34.61 -28.37
CA ARG A 351 13.21 34.28 -29.76
C ARG A 351 13.27 32.79 -30.03
N VAL A 352 12.76 32.42 -31.20
CA VAL A 352 12.78 31.06 -31.73
C VAL A 352 13.72 31.01 -32.93
N GLU A 353 14.64 30.05 -32.94
CA GLU A 353 15.48 29.74 -34.08
C GLU A 353 15.28 28.28 -34.49
N ARG A 354 15.39 28.00 -35.80
CA ARG A 354 15.32 26.65 -36.35
C ARG A 354 16.72 26.16 -36.72
N ALA A 355 16.98 24.88 -36.55
CA ALA A 355 18.19 24.27 -37.06
C ALA A 355 18.26 24.46 -38.59
N ALA A 356 19.45 24.75 -39.09
CA ALA A 356 19.72 24.61 -40.52
C ALA A 356 19.72 23.12 -40.87
N ASP A 357 19.16 22.79 -42.04
CA ASP A 357 19.09 21.43 -42.57
C ASP A 357 20.48 20.81 -42.80
#